data_AF-A0A371RES6-F1
#
_entry.id   AF-A0A371RES6-F1
#
_cell.length_a   1.000
_cell.length_b   1.000
_cell.length_c   1.000
_cell.angle_alpha   90.00
_cell.angle_beta   90.00
_cell.angle_gamma   90.00
#
_symmetry.space_group_name_H-M   'P 1'
#
loop_
_entity.id
_entity.type
_entity.pdbx_description
1 polymer ?
#
loop_
_entity_poly.entity_id
_entity_poly.type
_entity_poly.pdbx_seq_one_letter_code
_entity_poly.pdbx_strand_id
1 'polypeptide(L)'
;MCRCHTQLISKSSACRIRHVLLPPPNAFFTRADRQGPGVFDFLFNPKGRISRKGYTIAFLAPYLVLTFIVAPLLGMPGVILIGLFFLWPKNVSVPVRRFHDMGITGKYQIGFLGLLFLARLIAYKGMVTALGGMEAMSAMTVEEQLAAVAEAARQGGNADMRIGTLLVIGVEISQMLLFGLVKGQKGKNQYGNDPLADGRGFAD
;
A
#
# COMPACT_ATOMS: atom_id res chain seq x y z
N MET A 1 46.11 0.99 -36.63
CA MET A 1 46.87 1.95 -35.79
C MET A 1 46.50 1.72 -34.34
N CYS A 2 47.44 1.22 -33.54
CA CYS A 2 47.31 1.05 -32.09
C CYS A 2 47.64 2.36 -31.38
N ARG A 3 46.86 2.76 -30.36
CA ARG A 3 47.35 3.59 -29.25
C ARG A 3 46.77 3.10 -27.94
N CYS A 4 47.56 2.24 -27.28
CA CYS A 4 47.59 2.11 -25.83
C CYS A 4 47.95 3.47 -25.23
N HIS A 5 47.20 3.93 -24.23
CA HIS A 5 47.72 4.87 -23.25
C HIS A 5 47.49 4.34 -21.84
N THR A 6 48.53 3.64 -21.40
CA THR A 6 48.88 3.35 -20.02
C THR A 6 49.17 4.68 -19.31
N GLN A 7 48.49 4.96 -18.19
CA GLN A 7 49.04 5.83 -17.16
C GLN A 7 49.05 5.10 -15.81
N LEU A 8 50.26 4.67 -15.47
CA LEU A 8 50.74 4.30 -14.16
C LEU A 8 50.78 5.56 -13.28
N ILE A 9 50.04 5.58 -12.18
CA ILE A 9 50.32 6.48 -11.06
C ILE A 9 50.50 5.64 -9.79
N SER A 10 51.78 5.40 -9.53
CA SER A 10 52.50 5.53 -8.27
C SER A 10 51.79 5.17 -6.95
N LYS A 11 52.34 4.11 -6.35
CA LYS A 11 52.24 3.69 -4.96
C LYS A 11 52.49 4.86 -3.99
N SER A 12 51.56 5.08 -3.06
CA SER A 12 51.90 5.58 -1.72
C SER A 12 51.23 4.68 -0.69
N SER A 13 52.01 3.71 -0.22
CA SER A 13 51.68 2.75 0.81
C SER A 13 51.69 3.44 2.18
N ALA A 14 50.66 4.22 2.47
CA ALA A 14 50.39 4.63 3.84
C ALA A 14 49.69 3.47 4.55
N CYS A 15 50.48 2.68 5.29
CA CYS A 15 50.04 1.75 6.30
C CYS A 15 49.24 2.52 7.36
N ARG A 16 47.95 2.73 7.10
CA ARG A 16 47.03 3.37 8.04
C ARG A 16 46.70 2.32 9.09
N ILE A 17 47.41 2.40 10.21
CA ILE A 17 47.11 1.73 11.48
C ILE A 17 45.60 1.80 11.68
N ARG A 18 44.92 0.66 11.50
CA ARG A 18 43.52 0.50 11.90
C ARG A 18 43.55 0.53 13.41
N HIS A 19 43.34 1.71 13.99
CA HIS A 19 42.81 1.79 15.34
C HIS A 19 41.55 0.93 15.33
N VAL A 20 41.65 -0.22 15.97
CA VAL A 20 40.51 -1.03 16.40
C VAL A 20 39.76 -0.12 17.37
N LEU A 21 38.89 0.73 16.82
CA LEU A 21 37.93 1.50 17.58
C LEU A 21 37.05 0.45 18.26
N LEU A 22 37.36 0.21 19.53
CA LEU A 22 36.51 -0.55 20.43
C LEU A 22 35.09 -0.01 20.24
N PRO A 23 34.10 -0.88 20.01
CA PRO A 23 32.72 -0.43 19.90
C PRO A 23 32.37 0.36 21.17
N PRO A 24 31.64 1.47 21.05
CA PRO A 24 31.24 2.25 22.21
C PRO A 24 30.55 1.34 23.24
N PRO A 25 30.79 1.51 24.55
CA PRO A 25 30.31 0.63 25.62
C PRO A 25 28.78 0.56 25.77
N ASN A 26 28.04 1.24 24.89
CA ASN A 26 26.58 1.24 24.84
C ASN A 26 26.03 0.39 23.68
N ALA A 27 26.87 -0.42 23.02
CA ALA A 27 26.45 -1.39 22.01
C ALA A 27 25.75 -2.64 22.61
N PHE A 28 25.21 -2.52 23.81
CA PHE A 28 24.19 -3.41 24.37
C PHE A 28 22.86 -3.10 23.66
N PHE A 29 22.79 -3.37 22.34
CA PHE A 29 21.51 -3.59 21.68
C PHE A 29 20.97 -4.91 22.23
N THR A 30 20.10 -4.77 23.21
CA THR A 30 19.65 -5.76 24.18
C THR A 30 18.92 -6.97 23.60
N ARG A 31 18.91 -7.35 22.32
CA ARG A 31 18.24 -8.57 21.80
C ARG A 31 16.70 -8.62 22.02
N ALA A 32 16.13 -7.83 22.93
CA ALA A 32 14.71 -7.61 23.18
C ALA A 32 14.05 -6.80 22.05
N ASP A 33 14.87 -6.07 21.30
CA ASP A 33 14.60 -5.32 20.08
C ASP A 33 14.50 -6.21 18.81
N ARG A 34 14.61 -7.54 18.93
CA ARG A 34 14.30 -8.49 17.85
C ARG A 34 12.82 -8.87 17.74
N GLN A 35 11.96 -8.42 18.65
CA GLN A 35 10.53 -8.53 18.38
C GLN A 35 10.21 -7.56 17.26
N GLY A 36 9.94 -8.11 16.07
CA GLY A 36 9.50 -7.31 14.92
C GLY A 36 8.31 -6.43 15.31
N PRO A 37 8.07 -5.32 14.60
CA PRO A 37 6.93 -4.47 14.86
C PRO A 37 5.66 -5.34 14.89
N GLY A 38 4.89 -5.23 15.97
CA GLY A 38 3.64 -5.98 16.11
C GLY A 38 2.73 -5.74 14.91
N VAL A 39 1.83 -6.68 14.61
CA VAL A 39 0.89 -6.58 13.47
C VAL A 39 0.14 -5.24 13.44
N PHE A 40 -0.18 -4.71 14.62
CA PHE A 40 -0.82 -3.39 14.73
C PHE A 40 0.09 -2.24 14.27
N ASP A 41 1.36 -2.22 14.68
CA ASP A 41 2.32 -1.22 14.21
C ASP A 41 2.57 -1.37 12.71
N PHE A 42 2.57 -2.59 12.19
CA PHE A 42 2.63 -2.84 10.75
C PHE A 42 1.44 -2.23 9.99
N LEU A 43 0.21 -2.40 10.48
CA LEU A 43 -1.01 -1.95 9.81
C LEU A 43 -1.32 -0.46 10.00
N PHE A 44 -0.95 0.15 11.14
CA PHE A 44 -1.43 1.50 11.48
C PHE A 44 -0.35 2.57 11.48
N ASN A 45 0.93 2.23 11.55
CA ASN A 45 2.00 3.22 11.51
C ASN A 45 2.52 3.42 10.07
N PRO A 46 2.43 4.60 9.46
CA PRO A 46 2.92 4.82 8.08
C PRO A 46 4.45 4.92 7.97
N LYS A 47 5.19 4.95 9.08
CA LYS A 47 6.65 5.10 9.07
C LYS A 47 7.34 3.77 8.73
N GLY A 48 8.50 3.89 8.09
CA GLY A 48 9.33 2.75 7.73
C GLY A 48 9.09 2.23 6.32
N ARG A 49 9.52 0.99 6.10
CA ARG A 49 9.54 0.31 4.80
C ARG A 49 8.91 -1.07 4.95
N ILE A 50 8.38 -1.58 3.85
CA ILE A 50 7.80 -2.92 3.78
C ILE A 50 8.26 -3.59 2.48
N SER A 51 8.77 -4.82 2.59
CA SER A 51 9.20 -5.61 1.44
C SER A 51 7.99 -6.04 0.59
N ARG A 52 8.25 -6.42 -0.66
CA ARG A 52 7.22 -6.99 -1.55
C ARG A 52 6.56 -8.24 -0.96
N LYS A 53 7.36 -9.16 -0.38
CA LYS A 53 6.87 -10.37 0.30
C LYS A 53 5.96 -10.00 1.48
N GLY A 54 6.38 -9.04 2.31
CA GLY A 54 5.57 -8.52 3.42
C GLY A 54 4.26 -7.90 2.95
N TYR A 55 4.28 -7.12 1.87
CA TYR A 55 3.05 -6.57 1.28
C TYR A 55 2.10 -7.67 0.80
N THR A 56 2.60 -8.63 0.03
CA THR A 56 1.74 -9.68 -0.54
C THR A 56 1.19 -10.62 0.52
N ILE A 57 2.04 -11.12 1.43
CA ILE A 57 1.66 -12.16 2.38
C ILE A 57 0.99 -11.56 3.62
N ALA A 58 1.59 -10.52 4.22
CA ALA A 58 1.10 -10.00 5.50
C ALA A 58 -0.04 -8.97 5.36
N PHE A 59 -0.25 -8.41 4.17
CA PHE A 59 -1.33 -7.45 3.93
C PHE A 59 -2.30 -7.89 2.84
N LEU A 60 -1.84 -8.10 1.60
CA LEU A 60 -2.72 -8.31 0.46
C LEU A 60 -3.52 -9.62 0.59
N ALA A 61 -2.85 -10.74 0.90
CA ALA A 61 -3.51 -12.03 1.08
C ALA A 61 -4.63 -12.01 2.15
N PRO A 62 -4.37 -11.59 3.41
CA PRO A 62 -5.44 -11.51 4.40
C PRO A 62 -6.51 -10.49 4.03
N TYR A 63 -6.15 -9.36 3.42
CA TYR A 63 -7.13 -8.39 2.92
C TYR A 63 -8.08 -9.01 1.89
N LEU A 64 -7.56 -9.78 0.93
CA LEU A 64 -8.37 -10.46 -0.09
C LEU A 64 -9.28 -11.53 0.52
N VAL A 65 -8.74 -12.36 1.43
CA VAL A 65 -9.55 -13.38 2.14
C VAL A 65 -10.66 -12.72 2.95
N LEU A 66 -10.34 -11.68 3.72
CA LEU A 66 -11.32 -10.98 4.54
C LEU A 66 -12.38 -10.29 3.68
N THR A 67 -12.00 -9.68 2.57
CA THR A 67 -12.91 -8.91 1.71
C THR A 67 -13.81 -9.80 0.85
N PHE A 68 -13.27 -10.88 0.26
CA PHE A 68 -13.99 -11.70 -0.71
C PHE A 68 -14.63 -12.96 -0.12
N ILE A 69 -14.16 -13.43 1.04
CA ILE A 69 -14.69 -14.64 1.68
C ILE A 69 -15.43 -14.27 2.97
N VAL A 70 -14.77 -13.58 3.90
CA VAL A 70 -15.34 -13.33 5.23
C VAL A 70 -16.44 -12.26 5.20
N ALA A 71 -16.22 -11.14 4.51
CA ALA A 71 -17.19 -10.04 4.47
C ALA A 71 -18.55 -10.46 3.89
N PRO A 72 -18.64 -11.19 2.75
CA PRO A 72 -19.92 -11.64 2.24
C PRO A 72 -20.65 -12.64 3.15
N LEU A 73 -19.92 -13.52 3.85
CA LEU A 73 -20.50 -14.48 4.81
C LEU A 73 -21.17 -13.77 6.00
N LEU A 74 -20.68 -12.59 6.36
CA LEU A 74 -21.23 -11.74 7.43
C LEU A 74 -22.28 -10.74 6.92
N GLY A 75 -22.59 -10.75 5.63
CA GLY A 75 -23.51 -9.81 4.99
C GLY A 75 -23.04 -8.34 5.03
N MET A 76 -23.98 -7.41 4.91
CA MET A 76 -23.70 -5.96 4.89
C MET A 76 -22.94 -5.46 6.13
N PRO A 77 -23.25 -5.89 7.36
CA PRO A 77 -22.47 -5.49 8.54
C PRO A 77 -20.99 -5.88 8.41
N GLY A 78 -20.70 -7.08 7.91
CA GLY A 78 -19.33 -7.54 7.66
C GLY A 78 -18.58 -6.68 6.66
N VAL A 79 -19.22 -6.36 5.53
CA VAL A 79 -18.66 -5.47 4.50
C VAL A 79 -18.31 -4.10 5.07
N ILE A 80 -19.21 -3.51 5.87
CA ILE A 80 -18.99 -2.19 6.49
C ILE A 80 -17.84 -2.26 7.50
N LEU A 81 -17.85 -3.22 8.42
CA LEU A 81 -16.84 -3.33 9.48
C LEU A 81 -15.44 -3.60 8.91
N ILE A 82 -15.32 -4.54 7.99
CA ILE A 82 -14.05 -4.87 7.32
C ILE A 82 -13.61 -3.67 6.46
N GLY A 83 -14.53 -3.05 5.73
CA GLY A 83 -14.26 -1.85 4.93
C GLY A 83 -13.71 -0.69 5.76
N LEU A 84 -14.31 -0.42 6.93
CA LEU A 84 -13.85 0.60 7.87
C LEU A 84 -12.50 0.25 8.49
N PHE A 85 -12.31 -0.99 8.93
CA PHE A 85 -11.04 -1.44 9.50
C PHE A 85 -9.88 -1.30 8.50
N PHE A 86 -10.10 -1.70 7.25
CA PHE A 86 -9.07 -1.59 6.20
C PHE A 86 -8.96 -0.21 5.57
N LEU A 87 -9.84 0.74 5.92
CA LEU A 87 -9.80 2.10 5.34
C LEU A 87 -8.43 2.74 5.54
N TRP A 88 -7.85 2.64 6.72
CA TRP A 88 -6.54 3.23 7.00
C TRP A 88 -5.37 2.39 6.44
N PRO A 89 -5.24 1.08 6.74
CA PRO A 89 -4.12 0.29 6.27
C PRO A 89 -4.00 0.25 4.74
N LYS A 90 -5.13 0.09 4.05
CA LYS A 90 -5.19 -0.05 2.59
C LYS A 90 -4.87 1.26 1.88
N ASN A 91 -5.40 2.38 2.36
CA ASN A 91 -5.33 3.65 1.63
C ASN A 91 -4.15 4.53 2.05
N VAL A 92 -3.55 4.29 3.23
CA VAL A 92 -2.52 5.19 3.78
C VAL A 92 -1.27 4.43 4.20
N SER A 93 -1.31 3.64 5.27
CA SER A 93 -0.08 3.16 5.92
C SER A 93 0.75 2.23 5.02
N VAL A 94 0.12 1.23 4.40
CA VAL A 94 0.82 0.23 3.57
C VAL A 94 1.31 0.85 2.26
N PRO A 95 0.50 1.62 1.51
CA PRO A 95 0.99 2.33 0.33
C PRO A 95 2.17 3.25 0.60
N VAL A 96 2.10 4.04 1.69
CA VAL A 96 3.18 4.97 2.06
C VAL A 96 4.47 4.21 2.36
N ARG A 97 4.40 3.10 3.12
CA ARG A 97 5.56 2.23 3.37
C ARG A 97 6.10 1.59 2.09
N ARG A 98 5.26 1.25 1.10
CA ARG A 98 5.70 0.73 -0.20
C ARG A 98 6.39 1.80 -1.03
N PHE A 99 5.87 3.03 -1.05
CA PHE A 99 6.59 4.15 -1.67
C PHE A 99 7.95 4.38 -1.03
N HIS A 100 8.01 4.38 0.30
CA HIS A 100 9.27 4.47 1.03
C HIS A 100 10.23 3.33 0.71
N ASP A 101 9.74 2.11 0.53
CA ASP A 101 10.57 0.98 0.12
C ASP A 101 11.15 1.17 -1.29
N MET A 102 10.40 1.81 -2.21
CA MET A 102 10.88 2.19 -3.54
C MET A 102 11.82 3.41 -3.54
N GLY A 103 12.11 4.00 -2.37
CA GLY A 103 12.91 5.23 -2.27
C GLY A 103 12.16 6.49 -2.67
N ILE A 104 10.84 6.41 -2.82
CA ILE A 104 9.96 7.49 -3.27
C ILE A 104 9.23 8.07 -2.05
N THR A 105 8.90 9.38 -2.09
CA THR A 105 8.11 10.02 -1.04
C THR A 105 6.67 9.49 -0.98
N GLY A 106 6.13 9.30 0.23
CA GLY A 106 4.73 8.92 0.42
C GLY A 106 3.71 9.91 -0.15
N LYS A 107 4.13 11.13 -0.54
CA LYS A 107 3.24 12.15 -1.12
C LYS A 107 2.55 11.70 -2.41
N TYR A 108 3.13 10.78 -3.18
CA TYR A 108 2.46 10.21 -4.36
C TYR A 108 1.17 9.47 -4.00
N GLN A 109 1.02 9.01 -2.76
CA GLN A 109 -0.23 8.41 -2.29
C GLN A 109 -1.38 9.42 -2.29
N ILE A 110 -1.12 10.72 -2.08
CA ILE A 110 -2.14 11.77 -2.16
C ILE A 110 -2.70 11.84 -3.59
N GLY A 111 -1.85 11.69 -4.61
CA GLY A 111 -2.29 11.62 -6.00
C GLY A 111 -3.20 10.42 -6.28
N PHE A 112 -2.83 9.23 -5.79
CA PHE A 112 -3.68 8.04 -5.87
C PHE A 112 -5.03 8.23 -5.17
N LEU A 113 -5.03 8.81 -3.96
CA LEU A 113 -6.27 9.10 -3.24
C LEU A 113 -7.14 10.13 -3.96
N GLY A 114 -6.54 11.15 -4.57
CA GLY A 114 -7.25 12.13 -5.39
C GLY A 114 -7.92 11.47 -6.60
N LEU A 115 -7.20 10.61 -7.33
CA LEU A 115 -7.76 9.86 -8.47
C LEU A 115 -8.89 8.93 -8.03
N LEU A 116 -8.70 8.20 -6.93
CA LEU A 116 -9.70 7.29 -6.38
C LEU A 116 -10.96 8.06 -5.93
N PHE A 117 -10.79 9.23 -5.31
CA PHE A 117 -11.88 10.10 -4.89
C PHE A 117 -12.69 10.60 -6.11
N LEU A 118 -12.02 11.10 -7.15
CA LEU A 118 -12.67 11.54 -8.38
C LEU A 118 -13.43 10.39 -9.07
N ALA A 119 -12.83 9.20 -9.16
CA ALA A 119 -13.48 8.02 -9.72
C ALA A 119 -14.75 7.63 -8.92
N ARG A 120 -14.68 7.69 -7.59
CA ARG A 120 -15.83 7.44 -6.71
C ARG A 120 -16.92 8.50 -6.86
N LEU A 121 -16.57 9.77 -7.05
CA LEU A 121 -17.56 10.81 -7.32
C LEU A 121 -18.33 10.56 -8.61
N ILE A 122 -17.65 10.12 -9.68
CA ILE A 122 -18.29 9.76 -10.95
C ILE A 122 -19.23 8.57 -10.75
N ALA A 123 -18.76 7.52 -10.06
CA ALA A 123 -19.59 6.34 -9.76
C ALA A 123 -20.82 6.70 -8.92
N TYR A 124 -20.63 7.54 -7.89
CA TYR A 124 -21.69 8.02 -7.00
C TYR A 124 -22.72 8.86 -7.77
N LYS A 125 -22.27 9.78 -8.62
CA LYS A 125 -23.15 10.55 -9.52
C LYS A 125 -23.99 9.61 -10.39
N GLY A 126 -23.35 8.60 -10.99
CA GLY A 126 -24.06 7.60 -11.80
C GLY A 126 -25.12 6.85 -11.00
N MET A 127 -24.80 6.43 -9.78
CA MET A 127 -25.75 5.79 -8.87
C MET A 127 -26.93 6.70 -8.52
N VAL A 128 -26.66 7.95 -8.10
CA VAL A 128 -27.71 8.93 -7.78
C VAL A 128 -28.65 9.15 -8.96
N THR A 129 -28.12 9.30 -10.17
CA THR A 129 -28.92 9.44 -11.39
C THR A 129 -29.75 8.18 -11.67
N ALA A 130 -29.18 6.99 -11.48
CA ALA A 130 -29.90 5.73 -11.68
C ALA A 130 -31.06 5.54 -10.69
N LEU A 131 -30.99 6.17 -9.52
CA LEU A 131 -32.01 6.16 -8.49
C LEU A 131 -33.03 7.32 -8.61
N GLY A 132 -33.02 8.06 -9.73
CA GLY A 132 -33.96 9.17 -9.95
C GLY A 132 -33.54 10.51 -9.35
N GLY A 133 -32.28 10.64 -8.91
CA GLY A 133 -31.74 11.87 -8.33
C GLY A 133 -31.71 11.88 -6.80
N MET A 134 -31.14 12.95 -6.22
CA MET A 134 -30.99 13.08 -4.76
C MET A 134 -32.34 13.19 -4.04
N GLU A 135 -33.34 13.82 -4.67
CA GLU A 135 -34.69 13.98 -4.09
C GLU A 135 -35.43 12.63 -4.00
N ALA A 136 -35.34 11.81 -5.05
CA ALA A 136 -35.90 10.45 -5.02
C ALA A 136 -35.19 9.59 -3.97
N MET A 137 -33.86 9.69 -3.87
CA MET A 137 -33.09 8.97 -2.85
C MET A 137 -33.46 9.37 -1.42
N SER A 138 -33.64 10.65 -1.13
CA SER A 138 -33.96 11.09 0.23
C SER A 138 -35.39 10.74 0.66
N ALA A 139 -36.29 10.49 -0.29
CA ALA A 139 -37.64 10.02 -0.03
C ALA A 139 -37.72 8.50 0.23
N MET A 140 -36.71 7.74 -0.19
CA MET A 140 -36.65 6.29 0.00
C MET A 140 -36.09 5.90 1.37
N THR A 141 -36.66 4.84 1.95
CA THR A 141 -36.08 4.12 3.09
C THR A 141 -34.75 3.46 2.70
N VAL A 142 -33.95 3.05 3.70
CA VAL A 142 -32.65 2.39 3.44
C VAL A 142 -32.86 1.06 2.71
N GLU A 143 -33.93 0.33 3.03
CA GLU A 143 -34.32 -0.93 2.42
C GLU A 143 -34.68 -0.74 0.93
N GLU A 144 -35.47 0.28 0.61
CA GLU A 144 -35.82 0.64 -0.78
C GLU A 144 -34.58 1.07 -1.57
N GLN A 145 -33.70 1.88 -0.97
CA GLN A 145 -32.44 2.27 -1.58
C GLN A 145 -31.57 1.04 -1.91
N LEU A 146 -31.44 0.10 -0.97
CA LEU A 146 -30.68 -1.15 -1.18
C LEU A 146 -31.26 -2.00 -2.31
N ALA A 147 -32.58 -2.16 -2.36
CA ALA A 147 -33.26 -2.90 -3.42
C ALA A 147 -33.09 -2.22 -4.79
N ALA A 148 -33.23 -0.90 -4.85
CA ALA A 148 -33.06 -0.13 -6.07
C ALA A 148 -31.61 -0.14 -6.57
N VAL A 149 -30.62 -0.06 -5.67
CA VAL A 149 -29.19 -0.20 -6.02
C VAL A 149 -28.91 -1.60 -6.55
N ALA A 150 -29.44 -2.65 -5.92
CA ALA A 150 -29.27 -4.02 -6.37
C ALA A 150 -29.85 -4.23 -7.78
N GLU A 151 -31.03 -3.66 -8.05
CA GLU A 151 -31.66 -3.74 -9.36
C GLU A 151 -30.91 -2.92 -10.42
N ALA A 152 -30.50 -1.70 -10.10
CA ALA A 152 -29.66 -0.88 -10.98
C ALA A 152 -28.34 -1.60 -11.32
N ALA A 153 -27.73 -2.30 -10.35
CA ALA A 153 -26.54 -3.11 -10.57
C ALA A 153 -26.81 -4.30 -11.51
N ARG A 154 -27.94 -5.01 -11.36
CA ARG A 154 -28.34 -6.10 -12.26
C ARG A 154 -28.58 -5.64 -13.69
N GLN A 155 -29.15 -4.45 -13.85
CA GLN A 155 -29.35 -3.82 -15.16
C GLN A 155 -28.06 -3.21 -15.75
N GLY A 156 -26.93 -3.35 -15.04
CA GLY A 156 -25.62 -2.85 -15.44
C GLY A 156 -25.43 -1.35 -15.22
N GLY A 157 -26.41 -0.64 -14.65
CA GLY A 157 -26.40 0.80 -14.38
C GLY A 157 -26.28 1.68 -15.62
N ASN A 158 -26.24 2.99 -15.41
CA ASN A 158 -25.98 3.97 -16.48
C ASN A 158 -24.48 4.08 -16.83
N ALA A 159 -24.17 4.79 -17.92
CA ALA A 159 -22.80 4.96 -18.41
C ALA A 159 -21.87 5.56 -17.34
N ASP A 160 -22.32 6.58 -16.61
CA ASP A 160 -21.56 7.24 -15.53
C ASP A 160 -21.18 6.25 -14.42
N MET A 161 -22.13 5.42 -13.97
CA MET A 161 -21.91 4.41 -12.94
C MET A 161 -20.88 3.37 -13.40
N ARG A 162 -20.99 2.89 -14.65
CA ARG A 162 -20.05 1.92 -15.23
C ARG A 162 -18.65 2.52 -15.36
N ILE A 163 -18.53 3.72 -15.93
CA ILE A 163 -17.25 4.41 -16.12
C ILE A 163 -16.59 4.66 -14.77
N GLY A 164 -17.33 5.22 -13.81
CA GLY A 164 -16.83 5.46 -12.46
C GLY A 164 -16.35 4.18 -11.78
N THR A 165 -17.13 3.10 -11.88
CA THR A 165 -16.77 1.79 -11.31
C THR A 165 -15.50 1.22 -11.95
N LEU A 166 -15.39 1.28 -13.29
CA LEU A 166 -14.20 0.83 -14.02
C LEU A 166 -12.97 1.67 -13.66
N LEU A 167 -13.12 2.98 -13.47
CA LEU A 167 -12.03 3.84 -13.02
C LEU A 167 -11.57 3.49 -11.59
N VAL A 168 -12.51 3.24 -10.67
CA VAL A 168 -12.18 2.78 -9.31
C VAL A 168 -11.40 1.48 -9.37
N ILE A 169 -11.91 0.47 -10.09
CA ILE A 169 -11.25 -0.83 -10.24
C ILE A 169 -9.87 -0.65 -10.88
N GLY A 170 -9.76 0.15 -11.94
CA GLY A 170 -8.51 0.39 -12.65
C GLY A 170 -7.45 1.03 -11.77
N VAL A 171 -7.80 2.04 -10.96
CA VAL A 171 -6.88 2.70 -10.02
C VAL A 171 -6.42 1.72 -8.94
N GLU A 172 -7.35 0.97 -8.35
CA GLU A 172 -7.07 -0.01 -7.29
C GLU A 172 -6.16 -1.14 -7.79
N ILE A 173 -6.48 -1.74 -8.95
CA ILE A 173 -5.65 -2.78 -9.57
C ILE A 173 -4.27 -2.23 -9.93
N SER A 174 -4.19 -1.03 -10.51
CA SER A 174 -2.92 -0.41 -10.86
C SER A 174 -2.04 -0.20 -9.63
N GLN A 175 -2.62 0.23 -8.52
CA GLN A 175 -1.90 0.39 -7.25
C GLN A 175 -1.43 -0.97 -6.68
N MET A 176 -2.29 -1.99 -6.72
CA MET A 176 -1.92 -3.36 -6.30
C MET A 176 -0.78 -3.93 -7.15
N LEU A 177 -0.85 -3.76 -8.47
CA LEU A 177 0.20 -4.20 -9.41
C LEU A 177 1.50 -3.42 -9.20
N LEU A 178 1.43 -2.10 -9.04
CA LEU A 178 2.59 -1.27 -8.76
C LEU A 178 3.33 -1.79 -7.52
N PHE A 179 2.62 -1.99 -6.41
CA PHE A 179 3.24 -2.43 -5.15
C PHE A 179 3.62 -3.90 -5.12
N GLY A 180 2.86 -4.75 -5.81
CA GLY A 180 3.08 -6.18 -5.91
C GLY A 180 4.18 -6.57 -6.89
N LEU A 181 4.48 -5.76 -7.89
CA LEU A 181 5.46 -6.10 -8.94
C LEU A 181 6.77 -5.30 -8.83
N VAL A 182 6.70 -4.01 -8.50
CA VAL A 182 7.91 -3.16 -8.45
C VAL A 182 8.79 -3.53 -7.26
N LYS A 183 10.09 -3.69 -7.53
CA LYS A 183 11.10 -4.00 -6.51
C LYS A 183 11.42 -2.77 -5.67
N GLY A 184 11.66 -2.99 -4.39
CA GLY A 184 12.19 -1.96 -3.49
C GLY A 184 13.64 -1.60 -3.78
N GLN A 185 14.07 -0.47 -3.24
CA GLN A 185 15.46 -0.03 -3.24
C GLN A 185 16.29 -0.93 -2.31
N LYS A 186 17.40 -1.49 -2.81
CA LYS A 186 18.30 -2.31 -2.00
C LYS A 186 19.07 -1.45 -0.98
N GLY A 187 19.35 -2.03 0.19
CA GLY A 187 20.14 -1.37 1.23
C GLY A 187 19.38 -0.28 1.98
N LYS A 188 20.09 0.51 2.79
CA LYS A 188 19.49 1.58 3.59
C LYS A 188 19.09 2.77 2.71
N ASN A 189 17.92 3.33 2.97
CA ASN A 189 17.50 4.63 2.40
C ASN A 189 17.03 5.58 3.52
N GLN A 190 16.58 6.78 3.15
CA GLN A 190 16.14 7.82 4.09
C GLN A 190 14.94 7.40 4.97
N TYR A 191 14.22 6.35 4.60
CA TYR A 191 13.04 5.85 5.31
C TYR A 191 13.35 4.63 6.19
N GLY A 192 14.58 4.11 6.16
CA GLY A 192 15.02 3.01 7.01
C GLY A 192 15.92 1.99 6.32
N ASN A 193 16.29 0.96 7.07
CA ASN A 193 17.07 -0.18 6.60
C ASN A 193 16.28 -1.03 5.59
N ASP A 194 16.99 -1.85 4.82
CA ASP A 194 16.39 -2.79 3.88
C ASP A 194 15.53 -3.82 4.65
N PRO A 195 14.22 -3.94 4.34
CA PRO A 195 13.34 -4.89 5.02
C PRO A 195 13.73 -6.35 4.80
N LEU A 196 14.55 -6.67 3.79
CA LEU A 196 15.09 -8.02 3.60
C LEU A 196 16.30 -8.28 4.50
N ALA A 197 17.08 -7.24 4.82
CA ALA A 197 18.29 -7.37 5.63
C ALA A 197 18.01 -7.32 7.13
N ASP A 198 16.90 -6.71 7.55
CA ASP A 198 16.56 -6.52 8.97
C ASP A 198 15.70 -7.65 9.57
N GLY A 199 15.44 -8.71 8.80
CA GLY A 199 14.63 -9.85 9.24
C GLY A 199 13.13 -9.55 9.42
N ARG A 200 12.67 -8.31 9.20
CA ARG A 200 11.25 -7.95 9.23
C ARG A 200 10.52 -8.33 7.96
N GLY A 201 11.26 -8.61 6.89
CA GLY A 201 10.75 -9.11 5.63
C GLY A 201 10.44 -10.60 5.64
N PHE A 202 9.85 -11.15 6.72
CA PHE A 202 9.48 -12.58 6.87
C PHE A 202 10.46 -13.52 6.16
N ALA A 203 11.69 -13.54 6.68
CA ALA A 203 12.87 -14.12 6.04
C ALA A 203 12.60 -15.51 5.43
N ASP A 204 13.13 -15.66 4.21
CA ASP A 204 13.10 -16.79 3.26
C ASP A 204 12.49 -18.11 3.74
#